data_AF-A0A1I3BND4-F1
#
_entry.id   AF-A0A1I3BND4-F1
#
_cell.length_a   1.000
_cell.length_b   1.000
_cell.length_c   1.000
_cell.angle_alpha   90.00
_cell.angle_beta   90.00
_cell.angle_gamma   90.00
#
_symmetry.space_group_name_H-M   'P 1'
#
loop_
_entity.id
_entity.type
_entity.pdbx_description
1 polymer ?
#
loop_
_entity_poly.entity_id
_entity_poly.type
_entity_poly.pdbx_seq_one_letter_code
_entity_poly.pdbx_strand_id
1 'polypeptide(L)' 'MQPDDNHLTRQDDELTVSDSPEEVNEFKFGYWPEIAGLAMTLAIIWVIFQ' A
#
# COMPACT_ATOMS: atom_id res chain seq x y z
N MET A 1 -52.30 7.60 -12.96
CA MET A 1 -50.85 7.66 -13.25
C MET A 1 -50.16 7.80 -11.91
N GLN A 2 -49.86 6.69 -11.26
CA GLN A 2 -48.96 6.66 -10.10
C GLN A 2 -47.55 6.51 -10.67
N PRO A 3 -46.59 7.37 -10.32
CA PRO A 3 -45.21 7.07 -10.64
C PRO A 3 -44.86 5.80 -9.85
N ASP A 4 -44.32 4.80 -10.55
CA ASP A 4 -43.78 3.61 -9.90
C ASP A 4 -42.51 4.01 -9.14
N ASP A 5 -42.67 4.33 -7.85
CA ASP A 5 -41.61 4.62 -6.87
C ASP A 5 -40.64 3.43 -6.69
N ASN A 6 -40.94 2.30 -7.34
CA ASN A 6 -40.23 1.02 -7.31
C ASN A 6 -38.83 1.08 -7.95
N HIS A 7 -38.44 2.23 -8.51
CA HIS A 7 -37.08 2.47 -8.99
C HIS A 7 -36.17 3.12 -7.94
N LEU A 8 -36.71 3.60 -6.81
CA LEU A 8 -35.93 4.29 -5.77
C LEU A 8 -35.30 3.32 -4.74
N THR A 9 -35.71 2.06 -4.72
CA THR A 9 -35.14 1.01 -3.86
C THR A 9 -34.29 0.01 -4.63
N ARG A 10 -34.14 0.19 -5.95
CA ARG A 10 -33.11 -0.50 -6.71
C ARG A 10 -31.78 0.15 -6.33
N GLN A 11 -31.25 -0.27 -5.19
CA GLN A 11 -29.82 -0.26 -4.97
C GLN A 11 -29.23 -0.98 -6.17
N ASP A 12 -28.69 -0.23 -7.13
CA ASP A 12 -27.76 -0.79 -8.09
C ASP A 12 -26.60 -1.28 -7.24
N ASP A 13 -26.68 -2.56 -6.87
CA ASP A 13 -25.61 -3.37 -6.30
C ASP A 13 -24.55 -3.56 -7.40
N GLU A 14 -23.96 -2.46 -7.81
CA GLU A 14 -22.63 -2.40 -8.35
C GLU A 14 -21.89 -1.38 -7.48
N LEU A 15 -21.79 -1.71 -6.18
CA LEU A 15 -20.46 -1.63 -5.60
C LEU A 15 -19.61 -2.46 -6.56
N THR A 16 -18.91 -1.78 -7.46
CA THR A 16 -17.66 -2.27 -7.99
C THR A 16 -16.75 -2.47 -6.79
N VAL A 17 -16.96 -3.57 -6.07
CA VAL A 17 -15.92 -4.37 -5.46
C VAL A 17 -15.15 -4.97 -6.64
N SER A 18 -14.56 -4.10 -7.45
CA SER A 18 -13.70 -4.45 -8.56
C SER A 18 -12.46 -3.60 -8.37
N ASP A 19 -11.50 -4.25 -7.74
CA ASP A 19 -10.07 -4.01 -7.83
C ASP A 19 -9.45 -2.85 -7.04
N SER A 20 -9.73 -2.81 -5.74
CA SER A 20 -8.64 -2.49 -4.82
C SER A 20 -8.74 -3.33 -3.55
N PRO A 21 -8.05 -4.48 -3.56
CA PRO A 21 -7.21 -4.82 -2.44
C PRO A 21 -5.79 -5.15 -2.93
N GLU A 22 -4.85 -4.29 -2.52
CA GLU A 22 -3.72 -4.79 -1.75
C GLU A 22 -2.70 -5.68 -2.50
N GLU A 23 -2.29 -5.29 -3.70
CA GLU A 23 -0.86 -5.45 -4.02
C GLU A 23 -0.12 -4.31 -3.34
N VAL A 24 -0.02 -4.46 -2.01
CA VAL A 24 1.07 -3.91 -1.21
C VAL A 24 2.29 -3.99 -2.09
N ASN A 25 2.72 -2.81 -2.56
CA ASN A 25 3.96 -2.60 -3.26
C ASN A 25 4.94 -3.62 -2.70
N GLU A 26 5.20 -4.70 -3.44
CA GLU A 26 6.14 -5.73 -3.04
C GLU A 26 7.45 -4.98 -3.08
N PHE A 27 7.72 -4.21 -2.02
CA PHE A 27 8.93 -3.45 -1.89
C PHE A 27 9.96 -4.56 -1.90
N LYS A 28 10.60 -4.70 -3.06
CA LYS A 28 11.71 -5.61 -3.28
C LYS A 28 12.84 -5.02 -2.46
N PHE A 29 12.72 -5.13 -1.14
CA PHE A 29 13.70 -4.67 -0.19
C PHE A 29 15.00 -5.42 -0.44
N GLY A 30 14.99 -6.56 -1.15
CA GLY A 30 16.19 -7.23 -1.63
C GLY A 30 17.22 -7.33 -0.49
N TYR A 31 18.49 -7.10 -0.81
CA TYR A 31 19.56 -7.00 0.18
C TYR A 31 19.92 -5.55 0.54
N TRP A 32 19.17 -4.56 0.04
CA TRP A 32 19.55 -3.15 0.16
C TRP A 32 19.49 -2.61 1.61
N PRO A 33 18.49 -2.94 2.45
CA PRO A 33 18.48 -2.57 3.87
C PRO A 33 19.69 -3.10 4.63
N GLU A 34 20.15 -4.31 4.29
CA GLU A 34 21.31 -4.93 4.95
C GLU A 34 22.61 -4.22 4.56
N ILE A 35 22.78 -3.91 3.27
CA ILE A 35 23.91 -3.11 2.77
C ILE A 35 23.90 -1.71 3.40
N ALA A 36 22.74 -1.06 3.47
CA ALA A 36 22.58 0.26 4.08
C ALA A 36 22.90 0.23 5.57
N GLY A 37 22.46 -0.80 6.30
CA GLY A 37 22.78 -1.00 7.70
C GLY A 37 24.27 -1.20 7.95
N LEU A 38 24.95 -1.99 7.11
CA LEU A 38 26.40 -2.19 7.19
C LEU A 38 27.18 -0.89 6.91
N ALA A 39 26.79 -0.16 5.87
CA ALA A 39 27.41 1.13 5.54
C ALA A 39 27.23 2.15 6.68
N MET A 40 26.04 2.22 7.28
CA MET A 40 25.76 3.11 8.41
C MET A 40 26.55 2.72 9.65
N THR A 41 26.68 1.42 9.93
CA THR A 41 27.50 0.91 11.05
C THR A 41 28.97 1.33 10.90
N LEU A 42 29.55 1.16 9.70
CA LEU A 42 30.92 1.61 9.42
C LEU A 42 31.07 3.13 9.56
N ALA A 43 30.08 3.90 9.10
CA ALA A 43 30.08 5.36 9.24
C ALA A 43 30.08 5.79 10.71
N ILE A 44 29.27 5.15 11.56
CA ILE A 44 29.23 5.43 13.00
C ILE A 44 30.57 5.10 13.66
N ILE A 45 31.13 3.92 13.36
CA ILE A 45 32.45 3.52 13.87
C ILE A 45 33.51 4.56 13.46
N TRP A 46 33.49 4.98 12.20
CA TRP A 46 34.42 6.00 11.71
C TRP A 46 34.32 7.31 12.51
N VAL A 47 33.10 7.80 12.74
CA VAL A 47 32.89 9.04 13.51
C VAL A 47 33.33 8.90 14.97
N ILE A 48 33.18 7.73 15.57
CA ILE A 48 33.59 7.50 16.97
C ILE A 48 35.11 7.46 17.12
N PHE A 49 35.82 6.89 16.13
CA PHE A 49 37.27 6.66 16.21
C PHE A 49 38.12 7.63 15.39
N GLN A 50 37.50 8.66 14.80
CA GLN A 50 38.19 9.83 14.25
C GLN A 50 38.64 10.76 15.38
#